data_AF-A0A1B1KDI9-F1
#
_entry.id   AF-A0A1B1KDI9-F1
#
_cell.length_a   1.000
_cell.length_b   1.000
_cell.length_c   1.000
_cell.angle_alpha   90.00
_cell.angle_beta   90.00
_cell.angle_gamma   90.00
#
_symmetry.space_group_name_H-M   'P 1'
#
loop_
_entity.id
_entity.type
_entity.pdbx_description
1 polymer ?
#
loop_
_entity_poly.entity_id
_entity_poly.type
_entity_poly.pdbx_seq_one_letter_code
_entity_poly.pdbx_strand_id
1 'polypeptide(L)'
;MEPQEVDFAHTEGAAKRRREKAMGLARYVWDRGISGQELLDLTDGTLRKLARAAGSNPPSTMETWLTVVELLDQKSAWAERHPDHPAATPAHRDEKIMWVKPPIVPWTD
;
A
#
# COMPACT_ATOMS: atom_id res chain seq x y z
N MET A 1 14.44 20.08 35.87
CA MET A 1 13.75 19.46 34.72
C MET A 1 14.60 19.82 33.52
N GLU A 2 15.50 18.93 33.11
CA GLU A 2 16.33 19.17 31.92
C GLU A 2 15.41 19.23 30.69
N PRO A 3 15.59 20.20 29.78
CA PRO A 3 14.87 20.22 28.53
C PRO A 3 15.27 18.96 27.74
N GLN A 4 14.30 18.09 27.47
CA GLN A 4 14.50 17.00 26.53
C GLN A 4 14.78 17.65 25.17
N GLU A 5 16.05 17.67 24.75
CA GLU A 5 16.40 18.03 23.38
C GLU A 5 15.65 17.11 22.45
N VAL A 6 14.62 17.65 21.79
CA VAL A 6 13.86 16.94 20.78
C VAL A 6 14.82 16.66 19.63
N ASP A 7 15.17 15.39 19.45
CA ASP A 7 16.09 14.95 18.41
C ASP A 7 15.40 14.97 17.04
N PHE A 8 15.34 16.16 16.42
CA PHE A 8 14.71 16.37 15.12
C PHE A 8 15.41 15.60 13.98
N ALA A 9 16.73 15.38 14.08
CA ALA A 9 17.48 14.64 13.05
C ALA A 9 17.09 13.15 13.02
N HIS A 10 16.87 12.54 14.19
CA HIS A 10 16.37 11.17 14.28
C HIS A 10 14.94 11.03 13.76
N THR A 11 14.10 12.05 13.95
CA THR A 11 12.71 12.03 13.46
C THR A 11 12.62 12.22 11.94
N GLU A 12 13.47 13.06 11.33
CA GLU A 12 13.56 13.18 9.87
C GLU A 12 14.05 11.89 9.20
N GLY A 13 15.11 11.28 9.74
CA GLY A 13 15.61 9.99 9.24
C GLY A 13 14.59 8.86 9.40
N ALA A 14 13.81 8.87 10.48
CA ALA A 14 12.69 7.93 10.66
C ALA A 14 11.54 8.19 9.67
N ALA A 15 11.19 9.45 9.41
CA ALA A 15 10.16 9.84 8.45
C ALA A 15 10.54 9.43 7.02
N LYS A 16 11.78 9.67 6.60
CA LYS A 16 12.29 9.25 5.28
C LYS A 16 12.17 7.74 5.08
N ARG A 17 12.66 6.95 6.06
CA ARG A 17 12.58 5.48 6.00
C ARG A 17 11.14 4.96 5.95
N ARG A 18 10.21 5.59 6.68
CA ARG A 18 8.78 5.27 6.60
C ARG A 18 8.22 5.55 5.22
N ARG A 19 8.57 6.69 4.61
CA ARG A 19 8.14 7.05 3.25
C ARG A 19 8.68 6.09 2.19
N GLU A 20 9.96 5.75 2.24
CA GLU A 20 10.57 4.77 1.32
C GLU A 20 9.89 3.40 1.43
N LYS A 21 9.62 2.95 2.67
CA LYS A 21 8.84 1.72 2.91
C LYS A 21 7.45 1.81 2.30
N ALA A 22 6.74 2.93 2.52
CA ALA A 22 5.40 3.13 1.96
C ALA A 22 5.42 3.11 0.43
N MET A 23 6.42 3.70 -0.21
CA MET A 23 6.58 3.65 -1.68
C MET A 23 6.77 2.23 -2.20
N GLY A 24 7.61 1.42 -1.55
CA GLY A 24 7.82 0.02 -1.92
C GLY A 24 6.54 -0.82 -1.79
N LEU A 25 5.81 -0.63 -0.69
CA LEU A 25 4.51 -1.27 -0.48
C LEU A 25 3.47 -0.82 -1.51
N ALA A 26 3.36 0.49 -1.75
CA ALA A 26 2.41 1.05 -2.72
C ALA A 26 2.64 0.51 -4.13
N ARG A 27 3.90 0.38 -4.55
CA ARG A 27 4.22 -0.25 -5.85
C ARG A 27 3.72 -1.70 -5.92
N TYR A 28 4.03 -2.51 -4.89
CA TYR A 28 3.62 -3.91 -4.86
C TYR A 28 2.09 -4.08 -4.87
N VAL A 29 1.38 -3.21 -4.17
CA VAL A 29 -0.09 -3.18 -4.10
C VAL A 29 -0.69 -2.71 -5.44
N TRP A 30 -0.13 -1.65 -6.03
CA TRP A 30 -0.54 -1.14 -7.35
C TRP A 30 -0.42 -2.19 -8.43
N ASP A 31 0.72 -2.91 -8.49
CA ASP A 31 0.95 -3.91 -9.52
C ASP A 31 -0.12 -5.02 -9.48
N ARG A 32 -0.75 -5.25 -8.33
CA ARG A 32 -1.84 -6.22 -8.14
C ARG A 32 -3.23 -5.63 -8.34
N GLY A 33 -3.34 -4.35 -8.69
CA GLY A 33 -4.63 -3.69 -8.92
C GLY A 33 -5.51 -3.66 -7.66
N ILE A 34 -4.91 -3.64 -6.47
CA ILE A 34 -5.61 -3.44 -5.20
C ILE A 34 -5.74 -1.93 -4.98
N SER A 35 -6.98 -1.47 -4.77
CA SER A 35 -7.28 -0.06 -4.47
C SER A 35 -6.95 0.29 -3.02
N GLY A 36 -6.88 1.59 -2.73
CA GLY A 36 -6.71 2.09 -1.36
C GLY A 36 -7.80 1.59 -0.40
N GLN A 37 -9.06 1.60 -0.85
CA GLN A 37 -10.18 1.10 -0.05
C GLN A 37 -10.07 -0.41 0.24
N GLU A 38 -9.82 -1.22 -0.79
CA GLU A 38 -9.65 -2.67 -0.62
C GLU A 38 -8.48 -2.99 0.30
N LEU A 39 -7.40 -2.21 0.27
CA LEU A 39 -6.26 -2.35 1.17
C LEU A 39 -6.66 -2.10 2.63
N LEU A 40 -7.49 -1.08 2.89
CA LEU A 40 -7.98 -0.76 4.24
C LEU A 40 -8.98 -1.80 4.77
N ASP A 41 -9.69 -2.47 3.87
CA ASP A 41 -10.62 -3.55 4.24
C ASP A 41 -9.91 -4.88 4.56
N LEU A 42 -8.60 -4.98 4.29
CA LEU A 42 -7.82 -6.17 4.62
C LEU A 42 -7.63 -6.31 6.13
N THR A 43 -7.67 -7.55 6.61
CA THR A 43 -7.31 -7.86 7.99
C THR A 43 -5.82 -7.60 8.23
N ASP A 44 -5.45 -7.26 9.47
CA ASP A 44 -4.05 -7.04 9.87
C ASP A 44 -3.15 -8.26 9.55
N GLY A 45 -3.66 -9.48 9.71
CA GLY A 45 -2.93 -10.70 9.32
C GLY A 45 -2.62 -10.75 7.82
N THR A 46 -3.52 -10.25 6.97
CA THR A 46 -3.32 -10.17 5.52
C THR A 46 -2.36 -9.05 5.16
N LEU A 47 -2.48 -7.87 5.79
CA LEU A 47 -1.54 -6.76 5.63
C LEU A 47 -0.10 -7.18 5.96
N ARG A 48 0.09 -7.96 7.02
CA ARG A 48 1.41 -8.52 7.37
C ARG A 48 1.95 -9.46 6.29
N LYS A 49 1.12 -10.38 5.79
CA LYS A 49 1.52 -11.29 4.70
C LYS A 49 1.86 -10.52 3.42
N LEU A 50 1.06 -9.51 3.09
CA LEU A 50 1.27 -8.65 1.93
C LEU A 50 2.61 -7.91 2.04
N ALA A 51 2.89 -7.30 3.19
CA ALA A 51 4.17 -6.61 3.40
C ALA A 51 5.37 -7.55 3.23
N ARG A 52 5.27 -8.78 3.74
CA ARG A 52 6.32 -9.80 3.57
C ARG A 52 6.51 -10.20 2.10
N ALA A 53 5.41 -10.38 1.37
CA ALA A 53 5.45 -10.70 -0.04
C ALA A 53 6.03 -9.55 -0.89
N ALA A 54 5.89 -8.30 -0.43
CA ALA A 54 6.56 -7.13 -0.97
C ALA A 54 8.04 -7.00 -0.56
N GLY A 55 8.62 -7.98 0.15
CA GLY A 55 10.00 -7.95 0.64
C GLY A 55 10.22 -6.97 1.80
N SER A 56 9.15 -6.50 2.45
CA SER A 56 9.20 -5.50 3.52
C SER A 56 8.86 -6.10 4.89
N ASN A 57 9.45 -5.55 5.94
CA ASN A 57 9.01 -5.83 7.29
C ASN A 57 7.66 -5.13 7.55
N PRO A 58 6.62 -5.87 8.00
CA PRO A 58 5.28 -5.32 8.20
C PRO A 58 5.33 -4.04 9.03
N PRO A 59 4.64 -2.98 8.59
CA PRO A 59 4.44 -1.81 9.43
C PRO A 59 3.80 -2.22 10.76
N SER A 60 4.32 -1.66 11.85
CA SER A 60 3.77 -1.87 13.19
C SER A 60 2.56 -0.98 13.47
N THR A 61 2.27 0.00 12.60
CA THR A 61 1.18 0.98 12.75
C THR A 61 0.43 1.19 11.44
N MET A 62 -0.80 1.70 11.54
CA MET A 62 -1.64 2.06 10.39
C MET A 62 -1.15 3.31 9.64
N GLU A 63 -0.32 4.15 10.25
CA GLU A 63 0.19 5.38 9.63
C GLU A 63 0.90 5.11 8.29
N THR A 64 1.74 4.07 8.24
CA THR A 64 2.41 3.70 6.98
C THR A 64 1.42 3.19 5.93
N TRP A 65 0.39 2.44 6.36
CA TRP A 65 -0.65 1.95 5.45
C TRP A 65 -1.52 3.08 4.89
N LEU A 66 -1.81 4.11 5.69
CA LEU A 66 -2.49 5.31 5.21
C LEU A 66 -1.66 6.07 4.17
N THR A 67 -0.33 6.17 4.35
CA THR A 67 0.55 6.71 3.30
C THR A 67 0.52 5.86 2.03
N VAL A 68 0.42 4.53 2.16
CA VAL A 68 0.28 3.64 0.99
C VAL A 68 -1.03 3.93 0.24
N VAL A 69 -2.15 4.10 0.95
CA VAL A 69 -3.45 4.48 0.37
C VAL A 69 -3.34 5.78 -0.41
N GLU A 70 -2.76 6.82 0.19
CA GLU A 70 -2.58 8.12 -0.46
C GLU A 70 -1.78 8.00 -1.78
N LEU A 71 -0.72 7.20 -1.77
CA LEU A 71 0.10 6.94 -2.96
C LEU A 71 -0.68 6.17 -4.04
N LEU A 72 -1.56 5.24 -3.65
CA LEU A 72 -2.41 4.49 -4.58
C LEU A 72 -3.46 5.39 -5.23
N ASP A 73 -4.05 6.32 -4.48
CA ASP A 73 -5.02 7.28 -5.01
C ASP A 73 -4.35 8.23 -6.00
N GLN A 74 -3.18 8.76 -5.65
CA GLN A 74 -2.36 9.58 -6.56
C GLN A 74 -1.98 8.82 -7.83
N LYS A 75 -1.59 7.55 -7.70
CA LYS A 75 -1.21 6.70 -8.83
C LYS A 75 -2.41 6.39 -9.73
N SER A 76 -3.57 6.14 -9.15
CA SER A 76 -4.82 5.88 -9.88
C SER A 76 -5.26 7.11 -10.66
N ALA A 77 -5.31 8.28 -10.02
CA ALA A 77 -5.63 9.55 -10.66
C ALA A 77 -4.60 9.95 -11.74
N TRP A 78 -3.34 9.55 -11.58
CA TRP A 78 -2.34 9.70 -12.64
C TRP A 78 -2.61 8.74 -13.80
N ALA A 79 -2.94 7.48 -13.54
CA ALA A 79 -3.19 6.46 -14.56
C ALA A 79 -4.42 6.81 -15.42
N GLU A 80 -5.49 7.32 -14.81
CA GLU A 80 -6.69 7.83 -15.50
C GLU A 80 -6.36 8.94 -16.51
N ARG A 81 -5.39 9.81 -16.18
CA ARG A 81 -4.93 10.89 -17.06
C ARG A 81 -3.92 10.45 -18.12
N HIS A 82 -3.38 9.23 -18.00
CA HIS A 82 -2.35 8.69 -18.90
C HIS A 82 -2.66 7.25 -19.31
N PRO A 83 -3.84 6.99 -19.92
CA PRO A 83 -4.30 5.61 -20.18
C PRO A 83 -3.37 4.81 -21.09
N ASP A 84 -2.67 5.47 -22.01
CA ASP A 84 -1.77 4.81 -22.96
C ASP A 84 -0.36 4.56 -22.40
N HIS A 85 -0.05 5.07 -21.21
CA HIS A 85 1.26 4.87 -20.61
C HIS A 85 1.36 3.44 -20.02
N PRO A 86 2.41 2.64 -20.30
CA PRO A 86 2.51 1.26 -19.81
C PRO A 86 2.34 1.11 -18.29
N ALA A 87 2.94 2.03 -17.53
CA ALA A 87 2.79 2.08 -16.07
C ALA A 87 1.39 2.46 -15.55
N ALA A 88 0.43 2.83 -16.40
CA ALA A 88 -0.96 3.11 -16.02
C ALA A 88 -1.79 1.84 -15.82
N THR A 89 -1.27 0.68 -16.25
CA THR A 89 -1.90 -0.62 -16.03
C THR A 89 -1.15 -1.41 -14.97
N PRO A 90 -1.84 -2.01 -13.98
CA PRO A 90 -1.25 -2.98 -13.04
C PRO A 90 -0.64 -4.20 -13.75
N ALA A 91 0.62 -4.51 -13.44
CA ALA A 91 1.38 -5.57 -14.13
C ALA A 91 0.98 -7.01 -13.75
N HIS A 92 0.41 -7.20 -12.56
CA HIS A 92 0.12 -8.50 -11.92
C HIS A 92 -1.31 -8.54 -11.38
N ARG A 93 -2.26 -7.98 -12.14
CA ARG A 93 -3.66 -7.83 -11.70
C ARG A 93 -4.34 -9.16 -11.37
N ASP A 94 -3.96 -10.21 -12.06
CA ASP A 94 -4.41 -11.59 -11.84
C ASP A 94 -4.11 -12.09 -10.41
N GLU A 95 -3.01 -11.60 -9.81
CA GLU A 95 -2.62 -11.96 -8.45
C GLU A 95 -3.51 -11.32 -7.36
N LYS A 96 -4.39 -10.38 -7.71
CA LYS A 96 -5.30 -9.71 -6.75
C LYS A 96 -6.09 -10.70 -5.91
N ILE A 97 -6.53 -11.79 -6.53
CA ILE A 97 -7.36 -12.84 -5.93
C ILE A 97 -6.73 -13.48 -4.68
N MET A 98 -5.40 -13.46 -4.58
CA MET A 98 -4.68 -13.99 -3.42
C MET A 98 -4.88 -13.15 -2.16
N TRP A 99 -5.29 -11.89 -2.32
CA TRP A 99 -5.39 -10.89 -1.25
C TRP A 99 -6.82 -10.43 -1.03
N VAL A 100 -7.50 -10.08 -2.12
CA VAL A 100 -8.88 -9.58 -2.12
C VAL A 100 -9.76 -10.64 -2.77
N LYS A 101 -10.60 -11.28 -1.97
CA LYS A 101 -11.55 -12.26 -2.50
C LYS A 101 -12.73 -11.51 -3.15
N PRO A 102 -13.06 -11.80 -4.42
CA PRO A 102 -14.26 -11.26 -5.03
C PRO A 102 -15.48 -11.78 -4.25
N PRO A 103 -16.58 -11.01 -4.25
CA PRO A 103 -17.84 -11.48 -3.70
C PRO A 103 -18.23 -12.79 -4.38
N ILE A 104 -18.68 -13.76 -3.58
CA ILE A 104 -19.19 -15.02 -4.09
C ILE A 104 -20.51 -14.70 -4.82
N VAL A 105 -20.52 -14.87 -6.14
CA VAL A 105 -21.76 -14.80 -6.92
C VAL A 105 -22.54 -16.09 -6.69
N PRO A 106 -23.78 -16.02 -6.16
CA PRO A 106 -24.62 -17.21 -6.05
C PRO A 106 -24.95 -17.75 -7.43
N TRP A 107 -24.99 -19.08 -7.55
CA TRP A 107 -25.50 -19.73 -8.75
C TRP A 107 -26.97 -19.29 -8.92
N THR A 108 -27.26 -18.65 -10.04
CA THR A 108 -28.64 -18.35 -10.45
C THR A 108 -29.17 -19.61 -11.11
N ASP A 109 -30.22 -20.20 -10.53
CA ASP A 109 -30.96 -21.35 -11.10
C ASP A 109 -31.67 -20.97 -12.40
#